data_AF-A0A855KFU0-F1
#
_entry.id   AF-A0A855KFU0-F1
#
_cell.length_a   1.000
_cell.length_b   1.000
_cell.length_c   1.000
_cell.angle_alpha   90.00
_cell.angle_beta   90.00
_cell.angle_gamma   90.00
#
_symmetry.space_group_name_H-M   'P 1'
#
loop_
_entity.id
_entity.type
_entity.pdbx_description
1 polymer ?
#
loop_
_entity_poly.entity_id
_entity_poly.type
_entity_poly.pdbx_seq_one_letter_code
_entity_poly.pdbx_strand_id
1 'polypeptide(L)'
;MLVQPVRHLVSMLLREPEIPGARLLDSSTDVWAINRAAALDNFPINGLKVYVPAWSSMGKGDKVELQFDDQVVNQHIITDDAEVGQRVTLWVEPRHWLTGTHTLAYRVTRFNQGAETFTPALKLYAKLEIPAGQDTDDTPGSHSNLYLFIDPAIVENIVDKEIAA
;
A
#
# COMPACT_ATOMS: atom_id res chain seq x y z
N MET A 1 -37.96 -36.94 -6.81
CA MET A 1 -36.51 -36.71 -6.98
C MET A 1 -36.09 -35.64 -5.99
N LEU A 2 -35.29 -36.01 -4.98
CA LEU A 2 -34.73 -35.06 -4.03
C LEU A 2 -33.56 -34.34 -4.72
N VAL A 3 -33.77 -33.10 -5.13
CA VAL A 3 -32.66 -32.26 -5.63
C VAL A 3 -31.83 -31.91 -4.41
N GLN A 4 -30.67 -32.54 -4.26
CA GLN A 4 -29.67 -32.11 -3.29
C GLN A 4 -29.31 -30.65 -3.59
N PRO A 5 -29.26 -29.76 -2.60
CA PRO A 5 -28.70 -28.45 -2.84
C PRO A 5 -27.25 -28.64 -3.27
N VAL A 6 -26.89 -28.04 -4.41
CA VAL A 6 -25.50 -27.89 -4.82
C VAL A 6 -24.78 -27.25 -3.65
N ARG A 7 -23.93 -28.01 -2.96
CA ARG A 7 -22.97 -27.44 -2.02
C ARG A 7 -22.21 -26.42 -2.84
N HIS A 8 -22.44 -25.14 -2.57
CA HIS A 8 -21.53 -24.11 -3.04
C HIS A 8 -20.16 -24.54 -2.53
N LEU A 9 -19.28 -24.96 -3.44
CA LEU A 9 -17.87 -25.07 -3.16
C LEU A 9 -17.48 -23.65 -2.77
N VAL A 10 -17.40 -23.40 -1.46
CA VAL A 10 -16.88 -22.12 -0.95
C VAL A 10 -15.50 -22.05 -1.57
N SER A 11 -15.31 -21.11 -2.49
CA SER A 11 -14.03 -20.85 -3.13
C SER A 11 -12.95 -20.81 -2.05
N MET A 12 -12.08 -21.84 -2.01
CA MET A 12 -10.90 -21.92 -1.15
C MET A 12 -9.76 -21.10 -1.77
N LEU A 13 -10.08 -19.90 -2.25
CA LEU A 13 -9.10 -18.97 -2.76
C LEU A 13 -9.10 -17.78 -1.82
N LEU A 14 -7.94 -17.57 -1.18
CA LEU A 14 -7.62 -16.33 -0.50
C LEU A 14 -7.91 -15.13 -1.43
N ARG A 15 -8.54 -14.10 -0.88
CA ARG A 15 -8.89 -12.88 -1.62
C ARG A 15 -7.71 -11.90 -1.64
N GLU A 16 -7.68 -11.05 -2.64
CA GLU A 16 -6.70 -9.97 -2.74
C GLU A 16 -6.72 -9.08 -1.47
N PRO A 17 -5.55 -8.77 -0.89
CA PRO A 17 -5.48 -7.85 0.24
C PRO A 17 -5.73 -6.41 -0.20
N GLU A 18 -6.40 -5.62 0.64
CA GLU A 18 -6.62 -4.20 0.40
C GLU A 18 -5.45 -3.38 0.96
N ILE A 19 -4.90 -2.47 0.14
CA ILE A 19 -3.83 -1.57 0.53
C ILE A 19 -4.33 -0.13 0.37
N PRO A 20 -4.83 0.51 1.45
CA PRO A 20 -5.47 1.83 1.35
C PRO A 20 -4.55 2.94 0.81
N GLY A 21 -3.25 2.82 1.03
CA GLY A 21 -2.24 3.76 0.55
C GLY A 21 -1.71 3.47 -0.86
N ALA A 22 -2.24 2.45 -1.54
CA ALA A 22 -1.80 2.07 -2.88
C ALA A 22 -2.75 2.61 -3.96
N ARG A 23 -2.20 2.76 -5.16
CA ARG A 23 -2.98 3.09 -6.36
C ARG A 23 -2.55 2.19 -7.51
N LEU A 24 -3.50 1.62 -8.24
CA LEU A 24 -3.19 0.88 -9.46
C LEU A 24 -2.56 1.84 -10.49
N LEU A 25 -1.35 1.52 -10.96
CA LEU A 25 -0.60 2.39 -11.88
C LEU A 25 -1.27 2.44 -13.25
N ASP A 26 -1.60 1.27 -13.77
CA ASP A 26 -2.46 1.06 -14.95
C ASP A 26 -3.15 -0.30 -14.82
N SER A 27 -4.44 -0.32 -15.16
CA SER A 27 -5.27 -1.51 -15.36
C SER A 27 -4.63 -2.60 -16.23
N SER A 28 -3.74 -2.23 -17.16
CA SER A 28 -3.06 -3.19 -18.05
C SER A 28 -1.86 -3.90 -17.40
N THR A 29 -1.31 -3.35 -16.30
CA THR A 29 -0.05 -3.80 -15.71
C THR A 29 -0.23 -4.65 -14.45
N ASP A 30 -1.36 -4.52 -13.76
CA ASP A 30 -1.63 -5.15 -12.46
C ASP A 30 -0.54 -4.81 -11.41
N VAL A 31 0.02 -3.59 -11.52
CA VAL A 31 1.05 -3.07 -10.60
C VAL A 31 0.47 -1.96 -9.73
N TRP A 32 0.63 -2.11 -8.43
CA TRP A 32 0.22 -1.14 -7.44
C TRP A 32 1.36 -0.17 -7.11
N ALA A 33 1.15 1.11 -7.39
CA ALA A 33 2.05 2.18 -7.04
C ALA A 33 1.94 2.52 -5.54
N ILE A 34 3.10 2.56 -4.87
CA ILE A 34 3.26 2.93 -3.47
C ILE A 34 4.13 4.18 -3.41
N ASN A 35 3.68 5.20 -2.68
CA ASN A 35 4.47 6.41 -2.44
C ASN A 35 5.15 6.37 -1.06
N ARG A 36 6.07 7.32 -0.83
CA ARG A 36 6.78 7.50 0.45
C ARG A 36 5.84 7.53 1.66
N ALA A 37 4.76 8.30 1.60
CA ALA A 37 3.83 8.46 2.71
C ALA A 37 3.14 7.15 3.10
N ALA A 38 2.74 6.34 2.11
CA ALA A 38 2.14 5.03 2.35
C ALA A 38 3.15 4.02 2.90
N ALA A 39 4.37 4.00 2.34
CA ALA A 39 5.40 3.04 2.72
C ALA A 39 6.06 3.34 4.08
N LEU A 40 6.30 4.62 4.40
CA LEU A 40 7.16 5.03 5.51
C LEU A 40 6.42 5.82 6.60
N ASP A 41 5.54 6.74 6.21
CA ASP A 41 5.02 7.78 7.12
C ASP A 41 3.58 7.56 7.59
N ASN A 42 3.00 6.39 7.32
CA ASN A 42 1.61 6.10 7.66
C ASN A 42 1.45 5.96 9.18
N PHE A 43 0.67 6.84 9.80
CA PHE A 43 0.45 6.88 11.25
C PHE A 43 0.00 5.51 11.80
N PRO A 44 0.60 5.00 12.90
CA PRO A 44 1.55 5.65 13.80
C PRO A 44 3.04 5.46 13.43
N ILE A 45 3.37 5.48 12.13
CA ILE A 45 4.70 5.21 11.56
C ILE A 45 5.05 3.71 11.59
N ASN A 46 4.05 2.88 11.33
CA ASN A 46 4.21 1.42 11.23
C ASN A 46 4.53 0.94 9.80
N GLY A 47 4.61 1.86 8.83
CA GLY A 47 4.84 1.58 7.41
C GLY A 47 3.56 1.27 6.62
N LEU A 48 3.66 0.45 5.58
CA LEU A 48 2.52 0.18 4.70
C LEU A 48 1.45 -0.64 5.43
N LYS A 49 0.24 -0.09 5.54
CA LYS A 49 -0.93 -0.76 6.11
C LYS A 49 -1.56 -1.68 5.07
N VAL A 50 -1.77 -2.94 5.46
CA VAL A 50 -2.38 -3.97 4.62
C VAL A 50 -3.58 -4.57 5.36
N TYR A 51 -4.73 -4.60 4.70
CA TYR A 51 -5.92 -5.28 5.19
C TYR A 51 -6.05 -6.64 4.50
N VAL A 52 -5.88 -7.70 5.28
CA VAL A 52 -6.15 -9.07 4.83
C VAL A 52 -7.63 -9.37 5.05
N PRO A 53 -8.41 -9.68 3.99
CA PRO A 53 -9.83 -10.01 4.13
C PRO A 53 -10.01 -11.29 4.95
N ALA A 54 -11.15 -11.39 5.64
CA ALA A 54 -11.54 -12.64 6.28
C ALA A 54 -11.59 -13.80 5.26
N TRP A 55 -10.92 -14.90 5.57
CA TRP A 55 -10.89 -16.09 4.71
C TRP A 55 -12.04 -17.05 5.01
N SER A 56 -12.24 -17.99 4.09
CA SER A 56 -13.23 -19.07 4.26
C SER A 56 -12.93 -19.88 5.51
N SER A 57 -13.96 -20.08 6.34
CA SER A 57 -13.88 -20.81 7.62
C SER A 57 -12.82 -20.25 8.58
N MET A 58 -12.62 -18.93 8.57
CA MET A 58 -11.78 -18.24 9.56
C MET A 58 -12.23 -18.60 10.98
N GLY A 59 -11.29 -18.98 11.82
CA GLY A 59 -11.56 -19.40 13.19
C GLY A 59 -10.44 -19.03 14.16
N LYS A 60 -10.75 -19.13 15.45
CA LYS A 60 -9.78 -18.94 16.52
C LYS A 60 -8.65 -19.96 16.43
N GLY A 61 -7.42 -19.49 16.61
CA GLY A 61 -6.20 -20.28 16.46
C GLY A 61 -5.64 -20.31 15.04
N ASP A 62 -6.36 -19.78 14.04
CA ASP A 62 -5.81 -19.56 12.72
C ASP A 62 -4.69 -18.50 12.77
N LYS A 63 -3.66 -18.69 11.95
CA LYS A 63 -2.53 -17.78 11.83
C LYS A 63 -2.50 -17.15 10.44
N VAL A 64 -2.24 -15.86 10.36
CA VAL A 64 -1.94 -15.15 9.12
C VAL A 64 -0.53 -14.56 9.17
N GLU A 65 0.20 -14.67 8.07
CA GLU A 65 1.56 -14.16 7.88
C GLU A 65 1.59 -13.27 6.65
N LEU A 66 2.00 -12.01 6.81
CA LEU A 66 2.25 -11.08 5.71
C LEU A 66 3.63 -11.35 5.14
N GLN A 67 3.70 -11.52 3.82
CA GLN A 67 4.92 -11.76 3.09
C GLN A 67 5.26 -10.58 2.18
N PHE A 68 6.48 -10.08 2.28
CA PHE A 68 7.02 -9.01 1.46
C PHE A 68 8.38 -9.44 0.91
N ASP A 69 8.54 -9.42 -0.42
CA ASP A 69 9.71 -9.98 -1.12
C ASP A 69 10.09 -11.39 -0.64
N ASP A 70 9.08 -12.26 -0.57
CA ASP A 70 9.16 -13.66 -0.10
C ASP A 70 9.57 -13.85 1.37
N GLN A 71 9.72 -12.77 2.15
CA GLN A 71 10.01 -12.82 3.59
C GLN A 71 8.76 -12.57 4.42
N VAL A 72 8.61 -13.28 5.55
CA VAL A 72 7.56 -12.98 6.52
C VAL A 72 7.97 -11.73 7.30
N VAL A 73 7.20 -10.65 7.15
CA VAL A 73 7.50 -9.34 7.77
C VAL A 73 6.55 -9.01 8.93
N ASN A 74 5.37 -9.63 8.97
CA ASN A 74 4.40 -9.45 10.03
C ASN A 74 3.49 -10.67 10.14
N GLN A 75 2.86 -10.88 11.29
CA GLN A 75 1.97 -12.02 11.51
C GLN A 75 0.95 -11.71 12.61
N HIS A 76 -0.18 -12.40 12.56
CA HIS A 76 -1.21 -12.34 13.61
C HIS A 76 -1.84 -13.72 13.80
N ILE A 77 -2.25 -14.02 15.04
CA ILE A 77 -3.02 -15.23 15.37
C ILE A 77 -4.39 -14.76 15.83
N ILE A 78 -5.45 -15.39 15.32
CA ILE A 78 -6.82 -15.09 15.73
C ILE A 78 -7.02 -15.62 17.16
N THR A 79 -7.17 -14.71 18.12
CA THR A 79 -7.25 -15.08 19.55
C THR A 79 -8.62 -14.84 20.18
N ASP A 80 -9.42 -13.95 19.60
CA ASP A 80 -10.76 -13.58 20.07
C ASP A 80 -11.84 -13.98 19.06
N ASP A 81 -13.01 -14.38 19.53
CA ASP A 81 -14.16 -14.69 18.68
C ASP A 81 -14.68 -13.43 17.97
N ALA A 82 -14.45 -12.23 18.52
CA ALA A 82 -14.78 -10.96 17.88
C ALA A 82 -13.94 -10.67 16.61
N GLU A 83 -12.75 -11.28 16.49
CA GLU A 83 -11.91 -11.16 15.30
C GLU A 83 -12.38 -12.08 14.16
N VAL A 84 -13.16 -13.12 14.47
CA VAL A 84 -13.63 -14.09 13.48
C VAL A 84 -14.55 -13.42 12.47
N GLY A 85 -14.24 -13.61 11.19
CA GLY A 85 -14.98 -12.99 10.08
C GLY A 85 -14.63 -11.52 9.86
N GLN A 86 -13.72 -10.94 10.64
CA GLN A 86 -13.21 -9.58 10.44
C GLN A 86 -11.95 -9.58 9.57
N ARG A 87 -11.67 -8.43 8.95
CA ARG A 87 -10.37 -8.22 8.29
C ARG A 87 -9.26 -8.12 9.34
N VAL A 88 -8.08 -8.63 9.00
CA VAL A 88 -6.87 -8.49 9.82
C VAL A 88 -6.04 -7.33 9.27
N THR A 89 -5.57 -6.45 10.16
CA THR A 89 -4.65 -5.36 9.79
C THR A 89 -3.22 -5.77 10.09
N LEU A 90 -2.39 -5.83 9.05
CA LEU A 90 -0.95 -6.11 9.15
C LEU A 90 -0.17 -4.95 8.54
N TRP A 91 1.15 -4.94 8.78
CA TRP A 91 2.02 -3.84 8.39
C TRP A 91 3.30 -4.33 7.74
N VAL A 92 3.74 -3.67 6.67
CA VAL A 92 5.12 -3.78 6.17
C VAL A 92 5.91 -2.61 6.74
N GLU A 93 6.79 -2.90 7.70
CA GLU A 93 7.56 -1.87 8.40
C GLU A 93 8.46 -1.06 7.44
N PRO A 94 8.75 0.22 7.74
CA PRO A 94 9.54 1.11 6.87
C PRO A 94 10.92 0.54 6.47
N ARG A 95 11.55 -0.26 7.34
CA ARG A 95 12.87 -0.87 7.11
C ARG A 95 12.94 -1.85 5.92
N HIS A 96 11.80 -2.34 5.45
CA HIS A 96 11.74 -3.27 4.32
C HIS A 96 11.70 -2.56 2.96
N TRP A 97 11.52 -1.25 2.94
CA TRP A 97 11.26 -0.51 1.72
C TRP A 97 12.53 0.07 1.08
N LEU A 98 12.62 -0.09 -0.24
CA LEU A 98 13.50 0.64 -1.13
C LEU A 98 12.67 1.19 -2.29
N THR A 99 13.20 2.14 -3.06
CA THR A 99 12.58 2.47 -4.36
C THR A 99 12.75 1.29 -5.29
N GLY A 100 11.68 0.88 -5.97
CA GLY A 100 11.71 -0.18 -6.97
C GLY A 100 10.51 -1.11 -6.93
N THR A 101 10.66 -2.26 -7.57
CA THR A 101 9.64 -3.32 -7.63
C THR A 101 9.70 -4.21 -6.41
N HIS A 102 8.54 -4.53 -5.85
CA HIS A 102 8.38 -5.45 -4.72
C HIS A 102 7.23 -6.41 -4.95
N THR A 103 7.18 -7.50 -4.16
CA THR A 103 6.04 -8.42 -4.12
C THR A 103 5.39 -8.44 -2.75
N LEU A 104 4.06 -8.55 -2.73
CA LEU A 104 3.27 -8.69 -1.49
C LEU A 104 2.34 -9.89 -1.60
N ALA A 105 2.42 -10.78 -0.62
CA ALA A 105 1.50 -11.90 -0.47
C ALA A 105 1.13 -12.05 1.01
N TYR A 106 0.22 -12.97 1.29
CA TYR A 106 0.00 -13.43 2.65
C TYR A 106 -0.30 -14.92 2.66
N ARG A 107 -0.03 -15.54 3.80
CA ARG A 107 -0.23 -16.96 4.03
C ARG A 107 -1.13 -17.16 5.25
N VAL A 108 -2.15 -17.99 5.11
CA VAL A 108 -3.06 -18.39 6.18
C VAL A 108 -2.79 -19.84 6.54
N THR A 109 -2.55 -20.12 7.82
CA THR A 109 -2.49 -21.46 8.37
C THR A 109 -3.70 -21.65 9.27
N ARG A 110 -4.69 -22.41 8.80
CA ARG A 110 -5.87 -22.73 9.62
C ARG A 110 -5.50 -23.71 10.73
N PHE A 111 -6.19 -23.64 11.87
CA PHE A 111 -5.89 -24.50 13.01
C PHE A 111 -5.92 -25.99 12.60
N ASN A 112 -4.81 -26.69 12.83
CA ASN A 112 -4.59 -28.10 12.43
C ASN A 112 -4.72 -28.39 10.92
N GLN A 113 -4.51 -27.41 10.04
CA GLN A 113 -4.54 -27.60 8.58
C GLN A 113 -3.28 -27.06 7.93
N GLY A 114 -3.11 -27.39 6.64
CA GLY A 114 -2.03 -26.88 5.82
C GLY A 114 -2.13 -25.37 5.60
N ALA A 115 -0.98 -24.76 5.32
CA ALA A 115 -0.91 -23.36 4.96
C ALA A 115 -1.42 -23.14 3.52
N GLU A 116 -2.23 -22.11 3.33
CA GLU A 116 -2.73 -21.62 2.05
C GLU A 116 -2.10 -20.24 1.81
N THR A 117 -1.51 -20.03 0.63
CA THR A 117 -0.88 -18.75 0.27
C THR A 117 -1.72 -18.04 -0.78
N PHE A 118 -1.87 -16.73 -0.66
CA PHE A 118 -2.47 -15.90 -1.68
C PHE A 118 -1.57 -15.89 -2.92
N THR A 119 -2.10 -16.34 -4.06
CA THR A 119 -1.35 -16.44 -5.31
C THR A 119 -2.20 -15.96 -6.50
N PRO A 120 -1.62 -15.24 -7.48
CA PRO A 120 -0.24 -14.75 -7.50
C PRO A 120 -0.01 -13.62 -6.47
N ALA A 121 1.25 -13.41 -6.08
CA ALA A 121 1.60 -12.26 -5.24
C ALA A 121 1.30 -10.95 -5.97
N LEU A 122 0.86 -9.92 -5.23
CA LEU A 122 0.68 -8.58 -5.77
C LEU A 122 2.03 -7.99 -6.16
N LYS A 123 2.07 -7.33 -7.32
CA LYS A 123 3.23 -6.58 -7.79
C LYS A 123 3.10 -5.14 -7.33
N LEU A 124 4.11 -4.66 -6.63
CA LEU A 124 4.17 -3.29 -6.14
C LEU A 124 5.31 -2.55 -6.83
N TYR A 125 5.14 -1.25 -7.03
CA TYR A 125 6.23 -0.34 -7.40
C TYR A 125 6.28 0.83 -6.41
N ALA A 126 7.33 0.89 -5.61
CA ALA A 126 7.56 1.94 -4.64
C ALA A 126 8.42 3.06 -5.25
N LYS A 127 7.95 4.30 -5.10
CA LYS A 127 8.72 5.51 -5.37
C LYS A 127 8.83 6.32 -4.08
N LEU A 128 10.02 6.33 -3.48
CA LEU A 128 10.25 6.90 -2.15
C LEU A 128 10.93 8.27 -2.19
N GLU A 129 11.48 8.67 -3.34
CA GLU A 129 12.16 9.95 -3.51
C GLU A 129 11.20 11.12 -3.31
N ILE A 130 11.70 12.15 -2.62
CA ILE A 130 10.98 13.41 -2.48
C ILE A 130 10.95 14.08 -3.87
N PRO A 131 9.76 14.46 -4.39
CA PRO A 131 9.68 15.19 -5.64
C PRO A 131 10.45 16.51 -5.54
N ALA A 132 11.13 16.90 -6.63
CA ALA A 132 12.02 18.06 -6.74
C ALA A 132 13.31 18.03 -5.89
N GLY A 133 13.56 16.95 -5.14
CA GLY A 133 14.78 16.79 -4.34
C GLY A 133 14.77 17.60 -3.04
N GLN A 134 15.88 17.53 -2.30
CA GLN A 134 16.10 18.37 -1.12
C GLN A 134 16.64 19.73 -1.58
N ASP A 135 16.14 20.82 -1.00
CA ASP A 135 16.78 22.12 -1.16
C ASP A 135 18.13 22.11 -0.45
N THR A 136 19.20 22.34 -1.21
CA THR A 136 20.58 22.35 -0.71
C THR A 136 21.11 23.77 -0.52
N ASP A 137 20.29 24.79 -0.78
CA ASP A 137 20.67 26.18 -0.57
C ASP A 137 20.22 26.65 0.82
N ASP A 138 21.20 26.83 1.71
CA ASP A 138 20.94 27.27 3.09
C ASP A 138 20.68 28.79 3.19
N THR A 139 20.79 29.53 2.08
CA THR A 139 20.64 30.99 2.07
C THR A 139 19.15 31.37 2.08
N PRO A 140 18.67 32.14 3.08
CA PRO A 140 17.27 32.55 3.12
C PRO A 140 16.84 33.29 1.84
N GLY A 141 15.82 32.78 1.16
CA GLY A 141 15.28 33.34 -0.08
C GLY A 141 16.00 32.89 -1.36
N SER A 142 17.08 32.14 -1.26
CA SER A 142 17.71 31.49 -2.41
C SER A 142 17.24 30.04 -2.49
N HIS A 143 16.46 29.73 -3.52
CA HIS A 143 16.05 28.37 -3.84
C HIS A 143 16.52 28.08 -5.26
N SER A 144 17.83 27.88 -5.46
CA SER A 144 18.46 27.81 -6.79
C SER A 144 17.88 26.72 -7.70
N ASN A 145 17.25 25.68 -7.14
CA ASN A 145 16.55 24.63 -7.88
C ASN A 145 15.08 24.98 -8.22
N LEU A 146 14.54 26.08 -7.67
CA LEU A 146 13.21 26.60 -8.00
C LEU A 146 13.32 27.54 -9.20
N TYR A 147 13.23 26.98 -10.40
CA TYR A 147 13.18 27.76 -11.63
C TYR A 147 11.73 28.13 -11.96
N LEU A 148 11.39 29.41 -11.82
CA LEU A 148 10.14 29.98 -12.32
C LEU A 148 10.47 30.94 -13.47
N PHE A 149 10.19 30.52 -14.70
CA PHE A 149 10.18 31.42 -15.84
C PHE A 149 8.77 31.95 -16.06
N ILE A 150 8.63 33.27 -15.97
CA ILE A 150 7.43 33.97 -16.42
C ILE A 150 7.84 34.68 -17.70
N ASP A 151 7.14 34.41 -18.80
CA ASP A 151 7.35 35.13 -20.05
C ASP A 151 7.18 36.64 -19.79
N PRO A 152 8.17 37.49 -20.09
CA PRO A 152 8.06 38.93 -19.92
C PRO A 152 6.81 39.52 -20.58
N ALA A 153 6.35 38.96 -21.71
CA ALA A 153 5.13 39.40 -22.38
C ALA A 153 3.86 39.17 -21.53
N ILE A 154 3.89 38.23 -20.57
CA ILE A 154 2.80 38.05 -19.61
C ILE A 154 2.83 39.16 -18.56
N VAL A 155 4.02 39.55 -18.07
CA VAL A 155 4.20 40.56 -17.00
C VAL A 155 4.01 41.99 -17.51
N GLU A 156 4.39 42.22 -18.76
CA GLU A 156 4.23 43.51 -19.43
C GLU A 156 2.73 43.85 -19.57
N ASN A 157 2.29 44.90 -18.87
CA ASN A 157 0.93 45.45 -18.85
C ASN A 157 -0.11 44.81 -17.90
N ILE A 158 0.27 43.96 -16.93
CA ILE A 158 -0.71 43.51 -15.90
C ILE A 158 -0.93 44.56 -14.80
N VAL A 159 0.11 45.37 -14.50
CA VAL A 159 0.03 46.45 -13.51
C VAL A 159 0.16 47.79 -14.24
N ASP A 160 -0.89 48.60 -14.18
CA ASP A 160 -0.82 49.97 -14.66
C ASP A 160 0.25 50.72 -13.87
N LYS A 161 1.24 51.25 -14.59
CA LYS A 161 2.38 52.01 -14.05
C LYS A 161 1.92 53.21 -13.19
N GLU A 162 0.70 53.69 -13.42
CA GLU A 162 0.09 54.82 -12.71
C GLU A 162 -0.50 54.44 -11.34
N ILE A 163 -0.74 53.15 -11.08
CA ILE A 163 -1.33 52.63 -9.82
C ILE A 163 -0.24 52.17 -8.83
N ALA A 164 0.97 51.85 -9.32
CA ALA A 164 2.04 51.23 -8.53
C ALA A 164 2.98 52.21 -7.77
N ALA A 165 2.62 53.50 -7.67
CA ALA A 165 3.41 54.56 -7.04
C ALA A 165 2.96 54.87 -5.60
#